data_AF-A0A2M7K9Z5-F1
#
_entry.id   AF-A0A2M7K9Z5-F1
#
_cell.length_a   1.000
_cell.length_b   1.000
_cell.length_c   1.000
_cell.angle_alpha   90.00
_cell.angle_beta   90.00
_cell.angle_gamma   90.00
#
_symmetry.space_group_name_H-M   'P 1'
#
loop_
_entity.id
_entity.type
_entity.pdbx_description
1 polymer ?
#
loop_
_entity_poly.entity_id
_entity_poly.type
_entity_poly.pdbx_seq_one_letter_code
_entity_poly.pdbx_strand_id
1 'polypeptide(L)'
;MIIGKIYDFLILHFIEPLAKLNNFPNIIQGIGLALLTILIPLAIAVLADIYQKRKDKEKEFVYLDLHVILDNVFNIKLLILSVFLIFLPMFFWEILTGLYKLIAVPFIFIGIILLVNIIFKVSHWVKGNIFEFRFSYLRKLNRYNDLEIVWSSIWQVKNINIHNEQKFCNLFFSKIDQLIESPKNSFKITSQLLNDFYNFINGRSITLLAELEITLPKILEWHFKMWQKKYTYFIKKDKVKELGSFSQISRILDFILTNIEERSLKGIEAFSFFNHFRRHVENYKKEFIESDKKHYYISSLFNIFYRVFFKNIAKSSESDSIWENCFPKEWKITKNNLENKENIISKISLNEFLHWTQMRMWKLEENFDRDLDEVSRNLFPDVEPILWSRILIFIFSPHGDNRMKFVLERSWTFGSMGRFRTYSGDIEASKEESRRKMDEAMQLAEEAEKKNTFELAYLLFKENFSKENLEKYIKSLQELKYKENSEKENKRLELLNIFNEMMKLS
;
A
#
# COMPACT_ATOMS: atom_id res chain seq x y z
N MET A 1 15.19 47.62 53.52
CA MET A 1 16.47 48.32 53.24
C MET A 1 17.22 47.78 52.02
N ILE A 2 17.29 46.46 51.80
CA ILE A 2 18.02 45.85 50.66
C ILE A 2 17.40 46.21 49.30
N ILE A 3 16.07 46.17 49.18
CA ILE A 3 15.37 46.49 47.91
C ILE A 3 15.61 47.95 47.48
N GLY A 4 15.63 48.89 48.42
CA GLY A 4 15.94 50.31 48.14
C GLY A 4 17.36 50.51 47.63
N LYS A 5 18.35 49.85 48.23
CA LYS A 5 19.75 49.92 47.75
C LYS A 5 19.94 49.30 46.37
N ILE A 6 19.24 48.20 46.07
CA ILE A 6 19.25 47.59 44.73
C ILE A 6 18.58 48.52 43.71
N TYR A 7 17.46 49.14 44.09
CA TYR A 7 16.78 50.14 43.27
C TYR A 7 17.68 51.33 42.95
N ASP A 8 18.29 51.95 43.96
CA ASP A 8 19.18 53.08 43.78
C ASP A 8 20.40 52.71 42.92
N PHE A 9 20.97 51.52 43.12
CA PHE A 9 22.06 50.99 42.30
C PHE A 9 21.65 50.84 40.83
N LEU A 10 20.47 50.26 40.56
CA LEU A 10 19.95 50.09 39.20
C LEU A 10 19.66 51.44 38.53
N ILE A 11 19.10 52.40 39.26
CA ILE A 11 18.85 53.74 38.75
C ILE A 11 20.16 54.45 38.40
N LEU A 12 21.11 54.47 39.32
CA LEU A 12 22.33 55.25 39.17
C LEU A 12 23.25 54.68 38.09
N HIS A 13 23.36 53.35 37.99
CA HIS A 13 24.31 52.71 37.09
C HIS A 13 23.74 52.32 35.72
N PHE A 14 22.42 52.19 35.58
CA PHE A 14 21.80 51.82 34.31
C PHE A 14 20.86 52.89 33.77
N ILE A 15 19.95 53.43 34.59
CA ILE A 15 18.93 54.38 34.12
C ILE A 15 19.52 55.75 33.82
N GLU A 16 20.35 56.31 34.70
CA GLU A 16 20.97 57.62 34.46
C GLU A 16 21.85 57.65 33.20
N PRO A 17 22.74 56.66 32.94
CA PRO A 17 23.48 56.60 31.68
C PRO A 17 22.58 56.46 30.45
N LEU A 18 21.53 55.62 30.54
CA LEU A 18 20.53 55.46 29.46
C LEU A 18 19.71 56.74 29.22
N ALA A 19 19.39 57.49 30.27
CA ALA A 19 18.69 58.77 30.18
C ALA A 19 19.59 59.88 29.62
N LYS A 20 20.90 59.82 29.87
CA LYS A 20 21.91 60.73 29.27
C LYS A 20 22.13 60.46 27.78
N LEU A 21 21.80 59.26 27.29
CA LEU A 21 21.68 58.98 25.86
C LEU A 21 20.36 59.58 25.34
N ASN A 22 20.32 60.91 25.15
CA ASN A 22 19.16 61.62 24.59
C ASN A 22 18.66 61.03 23.25
N ASN A 23 19.51 60.25 22.58
CA ASN A 23 19.21 59.59 21.31
C ASN A 23 18.88 58.09 21.43
N PHE A 24 18.79 57.50 22.63
CA PHE A 24 18.49 56.07 22.76
C PHE A 24 17.19 55.67 22.03
N PRO A 25 16.09 56.44 22.12
CA PRO A 25 14.89 56.17 21.35
C PRO A 25 15.14 56.10 19.84
N ASN A 26 15.86 57.10 19.33
CA ASN A 26 16.16 57.26 17.92
C ASN A 26 17.08 56.15 17.41
N ILE A 27 18.07 55.71 18.21
CA ILE A 27 18.99 54.62 17.86
C ILE A 27 18.24 53.31 17.71
N ILE A 28 17.42 52.93 18.69
CA ILE A 28 16.66 51.67 18.66
C ILE A 28 15.62 51.70 17.54
N GLN A 29 14.90 52.81 17.34
CA GLN A 29 14.00 52.97 16.20
C GLN A 29 14.76 52.82 14.87
N GLY A 30 15.93 53.44 14.75
CA GLY A 30 16.81 53.30 13.59
C GLY A 30 17.23 51.85 13.32
N ILE A 31 17.63 51.12 14.36
CA ILE A 31 17.97 49.68 14.25
C ILE A 31 16.74 48.86 13.83
N GLY A 32 15.59 49.08 14.48
CA GLY A 32 14.34 48.39 14.15
C GLY A 32 13.92 48.64 12.69
N LEU A 33 13.99 49.89 12.24
CA LEU A 33 13.71 50.28 10.86
C LEU A 33 14.72 49.68 9.88
N ALA A 34 16.02 49.65 10.21
CA ALA A 34 17.04 49.03 9.37
C ALA A 34 16.78 47.52 9.19
N LEU A 35 16.46 46.82 10.28
CA LEU A 35 16.13 45.38 10.23
C LEU A 35 14.84 45.12 9.42
N LEU A 36 13.81 45.94 9.58
CA LEU A 36 12.60 45.86 8.76
C LEU A 36 12.87 46.17 7.29
N THR A 37 13.75 47.13 7.00
CA THR A 37 14.16 47.50 5.63
C THR A 37 14.88 46.35 4.93
N ILE A 38 15.59 45.48 5.66
CA ILE A 38 16.15 44.24 5.12
C ILE A 38 15.07 43.17 4.95
N LEU A 39 14.20 43.01 5.95
CA LEU A 39 13.23 41.92 5.99
C LEU A 39 12.10 42.08 4.96
N ILE A 40 11.59 43.29 4.74
CA ILE A 40 10.45 43.55 3.86
C ILE A 40 10.76 43.15 2.40
N PRO A 41 11.85 43.64 1.76
CA PRO A 41 12.20 43.22 0.40
C PRO A 41 12.44 41.72 0.30
N LEU A 42 13.06 41.10 1.31
CA LEU A 42 13.31 39.66 1.34
C LEU A 42 12.00 38.87 1.41
N ALA A 43 11.04 39.32 2.22
CA ALA A 43 9.70 38.73 2.29
C ALA A 43 8.93 38.88 0.99
N ILE A 44 8.98 40.07 0.37
CA ILE A 44 8.35 40.32 -0.93
C ILE A 44 8.95 39.41 -1.98
N ALA A 45 10.28 39.31 -2.08
CA ALA A 45 10.96 38.48 -3.07
C ALA A 45 10.59 36.99 -2.93
N VAL A 46 10.63 36.47 -1.71
CA VAL A 46 10.30 35.06 -1.42
C VAL A 46 8.82 34.75 -1.69
N LEU A 47 7.91 35.62 -1.26
CA LEU A 47 6.48 35.43 -1.52
C LEU A 47 6.15 35.59 -3.01
N ALA A 48 6.75 36.57 -3.68
CA ALA A 48 6.55 36.80 -5.11
C ALA A 48 6.98 35.57 -5.93
N ASP A 49 8.13 34.97 -5.62
CA ASP A 49 8.60 33.72 -6.24
C ASP A 49 7.57 32.59 -6.08
N ILE A 50 7.02 32.39 -4.89
CA ILE A 50 5.98 31.38 -4.64
C ILE A 50 4.69 31.68 -5.40
N TYR A 51 4.22 32.92 -5.36
CA TYR A 51 3.01 33.31 -6.06
C TYR A 51 3.16 33.19 -7.58
N GLN A 52 4.36 33.45 -8.11
CA GLN A 52 4.68 33.23 -9.51
C GLN A 52 4.65 31.73 -9.86
N LYS A 53 5.35 30.89 -9.10
CA LYS A 53 5.30 29.42 -9.25
C LYS A 53 3.87 28.88 -9.21
N ARG A 54 3.04 29.44 -8.32
CA ARG A 54 1.61 29.10 -8.22
C ARG A 54 0.85 29.45 -9.50
N LYS A 55 1.12 30.61 -10.09
CA LYS A 55 0.47 31.09 -11.32
C LYS A 55 0.87 30.24 -12.53
N ASP A 56 2.13 29.86 -12.59
CA ASP A 56 2.70 29.08 -13.69
C ASP A 56 2.33 27.59 -13.62
N LYS A 57 1.54 27.19 -12.61
CA LYS A 57 1.11 25.81 -12.32
C LYS A 57 2.29 24.85 -12.14
N GLU A 58 3.46 25.38 -11.79
CA GLU A 58 4.59 24.57 -11.39
C GLU A 58 4.21 23.84 -10.10
N LYS A 59 4.18 22.50 -10.18
CA LYS A 59 3.75 21.65 -9.06
C LYS A 59 4.88 21.44 -8.03
N GLU A 60 5.75 22.42 -7.83
CA GLU A 60 6.91 22.30 -6.95
C GLU A 60 6.57 22.75 -5.53
N PHE A 61 5.95 21.89 -4.73
CA PHE A 61 5.66 22.10 -3.29
C PHE A 61 5.03 23.46 -2.90
N VAL A 62 4.46 24.20 -3.86
CA VAL A 62 4.09 25.63 -3.71
C VAL A 62 3.24 25.91 -2.46
N TYR A 63 2.23 25.07 -2.20
CA TYR A 63 1.36 25.24 -1.04
C TYR A 63 2.08 24.89 0.27
N LEU A 64 2.83 23.79 0.31
CA LEU A 64 3.69 23.48 1.46
C LEU A 64 4.65 24.63 1.75
N ASP A 65 5.34 25.15 0.73
CA ASP A 65 6.33 26.21 0.89
C ASP A 65 5.71 27.51 1.41
N LEU A 66 4.53 27.88 0.91
CA LEU A 66 3.79 29.03 1.43
C LEU A 66 3.52 28.87 2.94
N HIS A 67 2.98 27.72 3.35
CA HIS A 67 2.68 27.46 4.75
C HIS A 67 3.94 27.41 5.62
N VAL A 68 5.00 26.74 5.15
CA VAL A 68 6.30 26.68 5.84
C VAL A 68 6.86 28.08 6.04
N ILE A 69 6.76 28.93 5.03
CA ILE A 69 7.30 30.29 5.08
C ILE A 69 6.53 31.16 6.06
N LEU A 70 5.20 31.15 6.02
CA LEU A 70 4.38 31.98 6.90
C LEU A 70 4.48 31.52 8.36
N ASP A 71 4.44 30.21 8.62
CA ASP A 71 4.34 29.68 9.99
C ASP A 71 5.70 29.33 10.63
N ASN A 72 6.71 28.93 9.85
CA ASN A 72 7.99 28.43 10.40
C ASN A 72 9.18 29.36 10.11
N VAL A 73 9.27 29.90 8.88
CA VAL A 73 10.39 30.77 8.47
C VAL A 73 10.21 32.19 9.00
N PHE A 74 9.16 32.89 8.56
CA PHE A 74 8.79 34.21 9.10
C PHE A 74 8.18 34.09 10.49
N ASN A 75 7.33 33.08 10.69
CA ASN A 75 6.50 32.93 11.88
C ASN A 75 5.77 34.26 12.18
N ILE A 76 4.75 34.58 11.38
CA ILE A 76 4.07 35.89 11.38
C ILE A 76 3.70 36.37 12.79
N LYS A 77 3.28 35.46 13.68
CA LYS A 77 2.96 35.80 15.07
C LYS A 77 4.18 36.32 15.84
N LEU A 78 5.33 35.67 15.67
CA LEU A 78 6.60 36.08 16.28
C LEU A 78 7.14 37.36 15.64
N LEU A 79 6.96 37.54 14.34
CA LEU A 79 7.32 38.76 13.63
C LEU A 79 6.50 39.96 14.12
N ILE A 80 5.18 39.82 14.24
CA ILE A 80 4.31 40.87 14.77
C ILE A 80 4.70 41.17 16.22
N LEU A 81 4.92 40.14 17.04
CA LEU A 81 5.36 40.30 18.43
C LEU A 81 6.71 41.02 18.51
N SER A 82 7.70 40.67 17.68
CA SER A 82 9.01 41.33 17.71
C SER A 82 8.92 42.80 17.33
N VAL A 83 8.11 43.15 16.32
CA VAL A 83 7.83 44.54 15.95
C VAL A 83 7.16 45.28 17.12
N PHE A 84 6.14 44.71 17.75
CA PHE A 84 5.52 45.32 18.92
C PHE A 84 6.51 45.52 20.07
N LEU A 85 7.35 44.52 20.38
CA LEU A 85 8.36 44.62 21.43
C LEU A 85 9.41 45.70 21.16
N ILE A 86 9.76 45.94 19.90
CA ILE A 86 10.71 46.98 19.51
C ILE A 86 10.06 48.37 19.58
N PHE A 87 8.88 48.55 18.98
CA PHE A 87 8.33 49.90 18.74
C PHE A 87 7.33 50.37 19.80
N LEU A 88 6.61 49.48 20.47
CA LEU A 88 5.61 49.87 21.47
C LEU A 88 6.24 50.60 22.66
N PRO A 89 7.35 50.12 23.27
CA PRO A 89 7.97 50.84 24.38
C PRO A 89 8.52 52.21 23.96
N MET A 90 8.85 52.37 22.68
CA MET A 90 9.38 53.60 22.10
C MET A 90 8.30 54.65 21.94
N PHE A 91 7.10 54.23 21.55
CA PHE A 91 5.94 55.11 21.46
C PHE A 91 5.59 55.75 22.81
N PHE A 92 5.83 55.03 23.91
CA PHE A 92 5.57 55.52 25.27
C PHE A 92 6.83 56.04 25.99
N TRP A 93 7.97 56.15 25.32
CA TRP A 93 9.25 56.40 26.00
C TRP A 93 9.29 57.70 26.82
N GLU A 94 8.64 58.75 26.34
CA GLU A 94 8.56 60.03 27.05
C GLU A 94 7.69 59.95 28.31
N ILE A 95 6.66 59.10 28.29
CA ILE A 95 5.69 58.91 29.38
C ILE A 95 6.25 57.95 30.44
N LEU A 96 7.09 56.99 30.04
CA LEU A 96 7.68 56.01 30.95
C LEU A 96 8.66 56.67 31.92
N THR A 97 8.46 56.45 33.22
CA THR A 97 9.32 56.97 34.30
C THR A 97 10.12 55.85 34.96
N GLY A 98 11.36 56.16 35.38
CA GLY A 98 12.21 55.32 36.22
C GLY A 98 12.22 53.84 35.85
N LEU A 99 11.71 52.99 36.75
CA LEU A 99 11.69 51.53 36.60
C LEU A 99 11.04 51.01 35.33
N TYR A 100 10.01 51.68 34.81
CA TYR A 100 9.33 51.19 33.61
C TYR A 100 10.22 51.28 32.37
N LYS A 101 11.13 52.27 32.31
CA LYS A 101 12.17 52.34 31.27
C LYS A 101 13.16 51.19 31.38
N LEU A 102 13.56 50.85 32.61
CA LEU A 102 14.47 49.72 32.86
C LEU A 102 13.85 48.38 32.45
N ILE A 103 12.54 48.21 32.65
CA ILE A 103 11.80 47.01 32.21
C ILE A 103 11.61 46.99 30.68
N ALA A 104 11.39 48.14 30.06
CA ALA A 104 11.21 48.25 28.60
C ALA A 104 12.45 47.82 27.80
N VAL A 105 13.65 48.14 28.30
CA VAL A 105 14.92 47.87 27.60
C VAL A 105 15.12 46.37 27.28
N PRO A 106 14.98 45.42 28.23
CA PRO A 106 15.01 43.99 27.93
C PRO A 106 14.00 43.55 26.87
N PHE A 107 12.77 44.07 26.90
CA PHE A 107 11.75 43.73 25.90
C PHE A 107 12.16 44.17 24.50
N ILE A 108 12.72 45.37 24.36
CA ILE A 108 13.28 45.88 23.09
C ILE A 108 14.37 44.94 22.58
N PHE A 109 15.34 44.58 23.43
CA PHE A 109 16.44 43.70 23.04
C PHE A 109 15.94 42.31 22.63
N ILE A 110 14.98 41.75 23.35
CA ILE A 110 14.31 40.50 22.96
C ILE A 110 13.67 40.66 21.58
N GLY A 111 12.95 41.75 21.33
CA GLY A 111 12.37 42.05 20.02
C GLY A 111 13.41 42.08 18.89
N ILE A 112 14.53 42.79 19.10
CA ILE A 112 15.63 42.87 18.13
C ILE A 112 16.21 41.47 17.85
N ILE A 113 16.52 40.69 18.89
CA ILE A 113 17.08 39.34 18.76
C ILE A 113 16.11 38.43 17.98
N LEU A 114 14.81 38.50 18.28
CA LEU A 114 13.79 37.74 17.55
C LEU A 114 13.76 38.12 16.07
N LEU A 115 13.82 39.42 15.75
CA LEU A 115 13.81 39.91 14.36
C LEU A 115 15.07 39.49 13.59
N VAL A 116 16.25 39.58 14.21
CA VAL A 116 17.51 39.10 13.63
C VAL A 116 17.46 37.59 13.37
N ASN A 117 16.91 36.80 14.30
CA ASN A 117 16.72 35.35 14.13
C ASN A 117 15.79 35.04 12.95
N ILE A 118 14.71 35.82 12.77
CA ILE A 118 13.83 35.68 11.61
C ILE A 118 14.60 35.94 10.31
N ILE A 119 15.40 37.02 10.24
CA ILE A 119 16.23 37.32 9.05
C ILE A 119 17.20 36.16 8.75
N PHE A 120 17.85 35.59 9.76
CA PHE A 120 18.73 34.42 9.58
C PHE A 120 17.97 33.20 9.04
N LYS A 121 16.77 32.92 9.56
CA LYS A 121 15.93 31.81 9.04
C LYS A 121 15.55 32.03 7.59
N VAL A 122 15.15 33.24 7.20
CA VAL A 122 14.80 33.54 5.81
C VAL A 122 16.03 33.42 4.90
N SER A 123 17.18 33.92 5.35
CA SER A 123 18.45 33.75 4.62
C SER A 123 18.80 32.27 4.43
N HIS A 124 18.63 31.45 5.48
CA HIS A 124 18.87 30.01 5.39
C HIS A 124 17.82 29.28 4.54
N TRP A 125 16.57 29.75 4.49
CA TRP A 125 15.57 29.23 3.56
C TRP A 125 15.97 29.50 2.11
N VAL A 126 16.43 30.72 1.80
CA VAL A 126 16.81 31.12 0.43
C VAL A 126 18.08 30.41 -0.06
N LYS A 127 19.08 30.22 0.81
CA LYS A 127 20.40 29.68 0.43
C LYS A 127 20.66 28.23 0.85
N GLY A 128 19.89 27.72 1.80
CA GLY A 128 20.15 26.45 2.48
C GLY A 128 19.23 25.31 2.06
N ASN A 129 19.15 24.28 2.91
CA ASN A 129 18.36 23.09 2.63
C ASN A 129 16.88 23.32 2.97
N ILE A 130 16.09 23.69 1.95
CA ILE A 130 14.64 23.92 2.02
C ILE A 130 13.89 22.75 2.69
N PHE A 131 14.35 21.51 2.50
CA PHE A 131 13.68 20.33 3.05
C PHE A 131 13.72 20.26 4.59
N GLU A 132 14.74 20.83 5.24
CA GLU A 132 14.80 20.85 6.71
C GLU A 132 13.65 21.66 7.30
N PHE A 133 13.35 22.80 6.69
CA PHE A 133 12.21 23.63 7.08
C PHE A 133 10.88 22.96 6.79
N ARG A 134 10.74 22.30 5.63
CA ARG A 134 9.55 21.51 5.26
C ARG A 134 9.28 20.40 6.27
N PHE A 135 10.27 19.59 6.59
CA PHE A 135 10.12 18.49 7.56
C PHE A 135 9.87 19.02 8.97
N SER A 136 10.54 20.10 9.38
CA SER A 136 10.33 20.76 10.67
C SER A 136 8.90 21.29 10.83
N TYR A 137 8.34 21.87 9.76
CA TYR A 137 6.95 22.33 9.73
C TYR A 137 5.97 21.16 9.84
N LEU A 138 6.14 20.13 9.00
CA LEU A 138 5.26 18.96 8.99
C LEU A 138 5.19 18.23 10.34
N ARG A 139 6.30 18.17 11.08
CA ARG A 139 6.32 17.59 12.44
C ARG A 139 5.44 18.35 13.43
N LYS A 140 5.26 19.66 13.24
CA LYS A 140 4.47 20.54 14.13
C LYS A 140 3.04 20.75 13.62
N LEU A 141 2.72 20.26 12.42
CA LEU A 141 1.45 20.51 11.76
C LEU A 141 0.31 19.73 12.42
N ASN A 142 -0.56 20.46 13.12
CA ASN A 142 -1.70 19.90 13.85
C ASN A 142 -3.06 20.48 13.43
N ARG A 143 -3.08 21.55 12.63
CA ARG A 143 -4.33 22.14 12.14
C ARG A 143 -4.92 21.30 11.01
N TYR A 144 -6.16 20.86 11.21
CA TYR A 144 -6.83 19.94 10.30
C TYR A 144 -6.99 20.45 8.86
N ASN A 145 -7.39 21.71 8.68
CA ASN A 145 -7.55 22.29 7.33
C ASN A 145 -6.21 22.38 6.59
N ASP A 146 -5.14 22.72 7.31
CA ASP A 146 -3.81 22.86 6.72
C ASP A 146 -3.23 21.49 6.35
N LEU A 147 -3.53 20.42 7.11
CA LEU A 147 -3.07 19.07 6.81
C LEU A 147 -3.48 18.59 5.42
N GLU A 148 -4.76 18.77 5.07
CA GLU A 148 -5.30 18.33 3.79
C GLU A 148 -4.59 19.03 2.62
N ILE A 149 -4.53 20.36 2.66
CA ILE A 149 -3.91 21.19 1.61
C ILE A 149 -2.44 20.85 1.45
N VAL A 150 -1.71 20.77 2.57
CA VAL A 150 -0.26 20.56 2.56
C VAL A 150 0.09 19.15 2.06
N TRP A 151 -0.55 18.11 2.58
CA TRP A 151 -0.26 16.73 2.14
C TRP A 151 -0.69 16.47 0.70
N SER A 152 -1.84 16.99 0.27
CA SER A 152 -2.26 16.91 -1.13
C SER A 152 -1.23 17.55 -2.05
N SER A 153 -0.68 18.72 -1.66
CA SER A 153 0.36 19.39 -2.45
C SER A 153 1.67 18.62 -2.55
N ILE A 154 2.06 17.90 -1.49
CA ILE A 154 3.27 17.05 -1.48
C ILE A 154 3.11 15.91 -2.48
N TRP A 155 1.97 15.22 -2.45
CA TRP A 155 1.75 14.05 -3.31
C TRP A 155 1.58 14.41 -4.79
N GLN A 156 1.16 15.64 -5.09
CA GLN A 156 1.11 16.17 -6.46
C GLN A 156 2.49 16.35 -7.11
N VAL A 157 3.56 16.51 -6.32
CA VAL A 157 4.91 16.75 -6.83
C VAL A 157 5.48 15.46 -7.40
N LYS A 158 5.80 15.43 -8.69
CA LYS A 158 6.42 14.27 -9.35
C LYS A 158 7.93 14.24 -9.10
N ASN A 159 8.55 13.06 -9.24
CA ASN A 159 10.02 12.89 -9.22
C ASN A 159 10.70 13.40 -7.94
N ILE A 160 10.06 13.22 -6.78
CA ILE A 160 10.70 13.51 -5.49
C ILE A 160 11.90 12.56 -5.34
N ASN A 161 13.07 13.09 -4.98
CA ASN A 161 14.21 12.26 -4.65
C ASN A 161 13.83 11.21 -3.59
N ILE A 162 14.22 9.96 -3.80
CA ILE A 162 13.81 8.80 -2.97
C ILE A 162 14.05 9.01 -1.47
N HIS A 163 15.15 9.65 -1.07
CA HIS A 163 15.46 9.89 0.34
C HIS A 163 14.52 10.93 0.98
N ASN A 164 14.14 11.96 0.22
CA ASN A 164 13.18 12.95 0.67
C ASN A 164 11.75 12.38 0.65
N GLU A 165 11.42 11.59 -0.35
CA GLU A 165 10.14 10.88 -0.44
C GLU A 165 9.93 9.95 0.75
N GLN A 166 10.97 9.18 1.11
CA GLN A 166 10.99 8.34 2.31
C GLN A 166 10.73 9.15 3.59
N LYS A 167 11.37 10.32 3.76
CA LYS A 167 11.13 11.20 4.92
C LYS A 167 9.70 11.74 4.93
N PHE A 168 9.14 12.13 3.78
CA PHE A 168 7.73 12.53 3.71
C PHE A 168 6.80 11.38 4.08
N CYS A 169 7.03 10.17 3.57
CA CYS A 169 6.25 8.99 3.93
C CYS A 169 6.30 8.70 5.43
N ASN A 170 7.48 8.75 6.06
CA ASN A 170 7.60 8.54 7.51
C ASN A 170 6.79 9.56 8.33
N LEU A 171 6.85 10.84 7.95
CA LEU A 171 6.08 11.90 8.61
C LEU A 171 4.57 11.73 8.36
N PHE A 172 4.19 11.37 7.14
CA PHE A 172 2.81 11.10 6.77
C PHE A 172 2.24 9.91 7.55
N PHE A 173 2.97 8.81 7.61
CA PHE A 173 2.56 7.59 8.29
C PHE A 173 2.40 7.80 9.79
N SER A 174 3.36 8.50 10.42
CA SER A 174 3.23 8.90 11.82
C SER A 174 1.98 9.77 12.04
N LYS A 175 1.64 10.65 11.10
CA LYS A 175 0.42 11.46 11.20
C LYS A 175 -0.86 10.64 11.04
N ILE A 176 -0.89 9.69 10.10
CA ILE A 176 -2.03 8.79 9.92
C ILE A 176 -2.22 7.90 11.15
N ASP A 177 -1.14 7.38 11.76
CA ASP A 177 -1.22 6.64 13.03
C ASP A 177 -1.91 7.46 14.12
N GLN A 178 -1.44 8.69 14.35
CA GLN A 178 -2.05 9.61 15.31
C GLN A 178 -3.54 9.82 15.03
N LEU A 179 -3.92 10.00 13.76
CA LEU A 179 -5.31 10.23 13.37
C LEU A 179 -6.19 8.97 13.50
N ILE A 180 -5.65 7.78 13.23
CA ILE A 180 -6.35 6.50 13.40
C ILE A 180 -6.64 6.22 14.88
N GLU A 181 -5.76 6.67 15.78
CA GLU A 181 -5.92 6.53 17.24
C GLU A 181 -6.77 7.65 17.87
N SER A 182 -6.92 8.78 17.18
CA SER A 182 -7.65 9.97 17.64
C SER A 182 -9.19 9.83 17.60
N PRO A 183 -9.94 10.71 18.31
CA PRO A 183 -11.39 10.69 18.36
C PRO A 183 -12.08 11.02 17.02
N LYS A 184 -13.37 10.69 16.92
CA LYS A 184 -14.23 10.58 15.71
C LYS A 184 -14.02 11.60 14.58
N ASN A 185 -13.69 12.85 14.87
CA ASN A 185 -13.49 13.88 13.84
C ASN A 185 -12.23 13.64 12.99
N SER A 186 -11.32 12.77 13.42
CA SER A 186 -10.12 12.41 12.67
C SER A 186 -10.40 11.56 11.43
N PHE A 187 -11.47 10.74 11.42
CA PHE A 187 -11.66 9.75 10.34
C PHE A 187 -11.91 10.37 8.97
N LYS A 188 -12.64 11.49 8.90
CA LYS A 188 -12.86 12.21 7.64
C LYS A 188 -11.54 12.72 7.07
N ILE A 189 -10.65 13.19 7.94
CA ILE A 189 -9.34 13.71 7.55
C ILE A 189 -8.44 12.55 7.16
N THR A 190 -8.43 11.46 7.92
CA THR A 190 -7.69 10.24 7.58
C THR A 190 -8.09 9.70 6.20
N SER A 191 -9.39 9.59 5.93
CA SER A 191 -9.87 9.11 4.62
C SER A 191 -9.47 10.07 3.50
N GLN A 192 -9.59 11.39 3.69
CA GLN A 192 -9.16 12.36 2.71
C GLN A 192 -7.65 12.28 2.42
N LEU A 193 -6.82 12.24 3.47
CA LEU A 193 -5.36 12.15 3.34
C LEU A 193 -4.92 10.86 2.64
N LEU A 194 -5.51 9.71 2.98
CA LEU A 194 -5.22 8.45 2.31
C LEU A 194 -5.72 8.43 0.87
N ASN A 195 -6.87 9.05 0.60
CA ASN A 195 -7.41 9.16 -0.76
C ASN A 195 -6.52 10.04 -1.63
N ASP A 196 -6.01 11.16 -1.11
CA ASP A 196 -5.04 12.00 -1.81
C ASP A 196 -3.75 11.23 -2.09
N PHE A 197 -3.23 10.49 -1.11
CA PHE A 197 -2.08 9.62 -1.33
C PHE A 197 -2.34 8.60 -2.44
N TYR A 198 -3.50 7.92 -2.41
CA TYR A 198 -3.92 6.98 -3.43
C TYR A 198 -4.02 7.63 -4.83
N ASN A 199 -4.62 8.81 -4.94
CA ASN A 199 -4.79 9.50 -6.23
C ASN A 199 -3.46 9.83 -6.91
N PHE A 200 -2.38 9.95 -6.13
CA PHE A 200 -1.03 10.25 -6.64
C PHE A 200 -0.04 9.09 -6.49
N ILE A 201 -0.51 7.89 -6.14
CA ILE A 201 0.34 6.73 -5.87
C ILE A 201 1.17 6.31 -7.09
N ASN A 202 0.59 6.44 -8.29
CA ASN A 202 1.25 6.12 -9.56
C ASN A 202 2.48 7.02 -9.85
N GLY A 203 2.55 8.20 -9.22
CA GLY A 203 3.71 9.09 -9.32
C GLY A 203 4.82 8.80 -8.31
N ARG A 204 4.63 7.83 -7.42
CA ARG A 204 5.60 7.44 -6.38
C ARG A 204 6.51 6.32 -6.87
N SER A 205 7.72 6.24 -6.32
CA SER A 205 8.67 5.16 -6.60
C SER A 205 8.13 3.79 -6.17
N ILE A 206 8.21 2.77 -7.02
CA ILE A 206 7.79 1.41 -6.66
C ILE A 206 8.71 0.79 -5.59
N THR A 207 10.02 1.09 -5.64
CA THR A 207 10.97 0.76 -4.58
C THR A 207 10.52 1.28 -3.22
N LEU A 208 10.04 2.53 -3.14
CA LEU A 208 9.51 3.08 -1.88
C LEU A 208 8.23 2.37 -1.41
N LEU A 209 7.36 2.00 -2.35
CA LEU A 209 6.07 1.41 -2.06
C LEU A 209 6.18 -0.06 -1.62
N ALA A 210 7.01 -0.85 -2.31
CA ALA A 210 7.06 -2.31 -2.18
C ALA A 210 8.39 -2.87 -1.65
N GLU A 211 9.52 -2.21 -1.91
CA GLU A 211 10.83 -2.74 -1.54
C GLU A 211 11.25 -2.33 -0.13
N LEU A 212 11.18 -1.04 0.17
CA LEU A 212 11.54 -0.51 1.49
C LEU A 212 10.58 -1.00 2.58
N GLU A 213 11.13 -1.33 3.76
CA GLU A 213 10.42 -1.77 4.97
C GLU A 213 9.58 -0.66 5.64
N ILE A 214 8.85 0.13 4.85
CA ILE A 214 8.16 1.33 5.33
C ILE A 214 6.73 1.34 4.81
N THR A 215 6.52 1.40 3.50
CA THR A 215 5.17 1.66 2.96
C THR A 215 4.25 0.46 3.05
N LEU A 216 4.54 -0.61 2.31
CA LEU A 216 3.67 -1.79 2.28
C LEU A 216 3.41 -2.38 3.68
N PRO A 217 4.40 -2.59 4.56
CA PRO A 217 4.15 -3.06 5.92
C PRO A 217 3.18 -2.16 6.69
N LYS A 218 3.31 -0.83 6.53
CA LYS A 218 2.45 0.13 7.23
C LYS A 218 1.02 0.14 6.69
N ILE A 219 0.85 0.06 5.37
CA ILE A 219 -0.47 -0.06 4.76
C ILE A 219 -1.16 -1.35 5.21
N LEU A 220 -0.44 -2.47 5.27
CA LEU A 220 -0.96 -3.75 5.76
C LEU A 220 -1.34 -3.70 7.24
N GLU A 221 -0.54 -3.03 8.08
CA GLU A 221 -0.85 -2.78 9.49
C GLU A 221 -2.15 -1.96 9.65
N TRP A 222 -2.31 -0.88 8.88
CA TRP A 222 -3.53 -0.08 8.90
C TRP A 222 -4.74 -0.86 8.39
N HIS A 223 -4.56 -1.66 7.34
CA HIS A 223 -5.62 -2.50 6.80
C HIS A 223 -6.13 -3.48 7.87
N PHE A 224 -5.23 -4.15 8.61
CA PHE A 224 -5.59 -4.98 9.75
C PHE A 224 -6.33 -4.19 10.85
N LYS A 225 -5.80 -3.05 11.28
CA LYS A 225 -6.43 -2.19 12.30
C LYS A 225 -7.84 -1.76 11.89
N MET A 226 -8.04 -1.39 10.62
CA MET A 226 -9.34 -0.97 10.10
C MET A 226 -10.32 -2.14 9.98
N TRP A 227 -9.85 -3.30 9.52
CA TRP A 227 -10.64 -4.53 9.51
C TRP A 227 -11.13 -4.89 10.92
N GLN A 228 -10.23 -4.87 11.91
CA GLN A 228 -10.56 -5.21 13.29
C GLN A 228 -11.61 -4.24 13.86
N LYS A 229 -11.44 -2.93 13.64
CA LYS A 229 -12.41 -1.91 14.08
C LYS A 229 -13.76 -2.11 13.38
N LYS A 230 -13.78 -2.29 12.06
CA LYS A 230 -15.01 -2.47 11.27
C LYS A 230 -15.86 -3.63 11.81
N TYR A 231 -15.26 -4.80 12.00
CA TYR A 231 -15.99 -5.99 12.47
C TYR A 231 -16.39 -5.91 13.95
N THR A 232 -15.54 -5.33 14.81
CA THR A 232 -15.90 -5.09 16.22
C THR A 232 -17.14 -4.21 16.36
N TYR A 233 -17.25 -3.16 15.54
CA TYR A 233 -18.41 -2.27 15.55
C TYR A 233 -19.64 -2.89 14.87
N PHE A 234 -19.44 -3.69 13.82
CA PHE A 234 -20.52 -4.44 13.17
C PHE A 234 -21.26 -5.34 14.17
N ILE A 235 -20.53 -6.04 15.04
CA ILE A 235 -21.10 -6.93 16.07
C ILE A 235 -21.86 -6.14 17.14
N LYS A 236 -21.31 -5.01 17.58
CA LYS A 236 -21.90 -4.22 18.67
C LYS A 236 -23.22 -3.54 18.29
N LYS A 237 -23.62 -3.54 17.01
CA LYS A 237 -24.84 -2.91 16.43
C LYS A 237 -25.05 -1.42 16.75
N ASP A 238 -24.21 -0.83 17.58
CA ASP A 238 -24.19 0.58 17.91
C ASP A 238 -23.23 1.31 16.97
N LYS A 239 -23.63 2.52 16.54
CA LYS A 239 -22.80 3.51 15.82
C LYS A 239 -22.58 3.27 14.32
N VAL A 240 -23.68 3.33 13.56
CA VAL A 240 -23.72 3.24 12.07
C VAL A 240 -22.79 4.26 11.38
N LYS A 241 -22.66 5.49 11.90
CA LYS A 241 -21.82 6.54 11.28
C LYS A 241 -20.32 6.18 11.32
N GLU A 242 -19.85 5.62 12.42
CA GLU A 242 -18.47 5.19 12.60
C GLU A 242 -18.14 3.98 11.72
N LEU A 243 -19.07 3.03 11.58
CA LEU A 243 -18.93 1.90 10.67
C LEU A 243 -18.72 2.35 9.21
N GLY A 244 -19.47 3.37 8.77
CA GLY A 244 -19.30 3.97 7.45
C GLY A 244 -17.90 4.56 7.25
N SER A 245 -17.36 5.22 8.27
CA SER A 245 -16.02 5.82 8.23
C SER A 245 -14.91 4.76 8.13
N PHE A 246 -14.97 3.70 8.94
CA PHE A 246 -14.01 2.59 8.86
C PHE A 246 -14.09 1.87 7.51
N SER A 247 -15.30 1.69 6.98
CA SER A 247 -15.50 1.05 5.67
C SER A 247 -14.90 1.89 4.53
N GLN A 248 -15.03 3.22 4.60
CA GLN A 248 -14.41 4.13 3.63
C GLN A 248 -12.88 4.04 3.69
N ILE A 249 -12.29 4.12 4.89
CA ILE A 249 -10.82 4.02 5.05
C ILE A 249 -10.32 2.66 4.57
N SER A 250 -10.99 1.56 4.97
CA SER A 250 -10.66 0.20 4.51
C SER A 250 -10.65 0.13 2.99
N ARG A 251 -11.70 0.64 2.31
CA ARG A 251 -11.78 0.62 0.85
C ARG A 251 -10.63 1.39 0.18
N ILE A 252 -10.22 2.52 0.75
CA ILE A 252 -9.06 3.28 0.24
C ILE A 252 -7.76 2.48 0.42
N LEU A 253 -7.59 1.81 1.56
CA LEU A 253 -6.44 0.93 1.79
C LEU A 253 -6.44 -0.25 0.82
N ASP A 254 -7.60 -0.85 0.52
CA ASP A 254 -7.73 -1.92 -0.48
C ASP A 254 -7.26 -1.43 -1.86
N PHE A 255 -7.61 -0.19 -2.24
CA PHE A 255 -7.16 0.42 -3.49
C PHE A 255 -5.67 0.70 -3.52
N ILE A 256 -5.09 1.17 -2.40
CA ILE A 256 -3.64 1.35 -2.25
C ILE A 256 -2.93 -0.01 -2.40
N LEU A 257 -3.37 -1.04 -1.68
CA LEU A 257 -2.80 -2.40 -1.75
C LEU A 257 -2.88 -2.97 -3.16
N THR A 258 -4.06 -2.87 -3.80
CA THR A 258 -4.29 -3.29 -5.19
C THR A 258 -3.28 -2.64 -6.14
N ASN A 259 -3.06 -1.33 -6.00
CA ASN A 259 -2.14 -0.59 -6.85
C ASN A 259 -0.68 -0.99 -6.62
N ILE A 260 -0.26 -1.13 -5.36
CA ILE A 260 1.08 -1.58 -5.01
C ILE A 260 1.32 -2.97 -5.59
N GLU A 261 0.40 -3.91 -5.38
CA GLU A 261 0.50 -5.27 -5.90
C GLU A 261 0.56 -5.31 -7.43
N GLU A 262 -0.36 -4.64 -8.13
CA GLU A 262 -0.38 -4.63 -9.60
C GLU A 262 0.94 -4.12 -10.18
N ARG A 263 1.53 -3.10 -9.53
CA ARG A 263 2.81 -2.53 -9.96
C ARG A 263 4.00 -3.43 -9.62
N SER A 264 4.01 -4.03 -8.43
CA SER A 264 5.07 -4.96 -8.02
C SER A 264 5.12 -6.18 -8.92
N LEU A 265 3.98 -6.68 -9.40
CA LEU A 265 3.92 -7.83 -10.30
C LEU A 265 4.48 -7.54 -11.71
N LYS A 266 4.75 -6.28 -12.08
CA LYS A 266 5.29 -5.89 -13.39
C LYS A 266 6.82 -5.82 -13.43
N GLY A 267 7.50 -6.03 -12.30
CA GLY A 267 8.95 -5.84 -12.20
C GLY A 267 9.61 -6.69 -11.12
N ILE A 268 10.87 -6.39 -10.84
CA ILE A 268 11.72 -7.12 -9.88
C ILE A 268 11.25 -6.95 -8.42
N GLU A 269 10.41 -5.95 -8.14
CA GLU A 269 9.89 -5.64 -6.82
C GLU A 269 8.88 -6.67 -6.29
N ALA A 270 8.45 -7.61 -7.14
CA ALA A 270 7.59 -8.73 -6.73
C ALA A 270 8.18 -9.51 -5.55
N PHE A 271 9.50 -9.76 -5.55
CA PHE A 271 10.17 -10.48 -4.46
C PHE A 271 9.95 -9.79 -3.10
N SER A 272 10.23 -8.49 -3.04
CA SER A 272 10.09 -7.71 -1.80
C SER A 272 8.63 -7.57 -1.39
N PHE A 273 7.71 -7.40 -2.35
CA PHE A 273 6.27 -7.42 -2.09
C PHE A 273 5.85 -8.72 -1.39
N PHE A 274 6.20 -9.87 -1.97
CA PHE A 274 5.86 -11.19 -1.41
C PHE A 274 6.51 -11.42 -0.05
N ASN A 275 7.73 -10.96 0.17
CA ASN A 275 8.41 -11.10 1.46
C ASN A 275 7.66 -10.33 2.57
N HIS A 276 7.32 -9.06 2.35
CA HIS A 276 6.56 -8.26 3.31
C HIS A 276 5.14 -8.82 3.50
N PHE A 277 4.48 -9.20 2.41
CA PHE A 277 3.13 -9.76 2.46
C PHE A 277 3.10 -11.08 3.22
N ARG A 278 4.06 -11.99 2.97
CA ARG A 278 4.20 -13.26 3.69
C ARG A 278 4.44 -13.04 5.18
N ARG A 279 5.35 -12.14 5.57
CA ARG A 279 5.58 -11.79 6.98
C ARG A 279 4.30 -11.31 7.66
N HIS A 280 3.52 -10.47 6.98
CA HIS A 280 2.23 -9.99 7.50
C HIS A 280 1.22 -11.13 7.65
N VAL A 281 1.09 -11.99 6.65
CA VAL A 281 0.21 -13.17 6.70
C VAL A 281 0.59 -14.07 7.88
N GLU A 282 1.87 -14.36 8.07
CA GLU A 282 2.33 -15.21 9.19
C GLU A 282 2.01 -14.62 10.56
N ASN A 283 2.15 -13.30 10.72
CA ASN A 283 1.83 -12.60 11.97
C ASN A 283 0.33 -12.62 12.29
N TYR A 284 -0.53 -12.61 11.27
CA TYR A 284 -1.98 -12.42 11.45
C TYR A 284 -2.84 -13.61 11.03
N LYS A 285 -2.25 -14.75 10.63
CA LYS A 285 -3.02 -15.94 10.18
C LYS A 285 -3.99 -16.49 11.21
N LYS A 286 -3.71 -16.30 12.51
CA LYS A 286 -4.57 -16.77 13.60
C LYS A 286 -5.60 -15.74 14.05
N GLU A 287 -5.54 -14.49 13.56
CA GLU A 287 -6.47 -13.44 13.98
C GLU A 287 -7.85 -13.63 13.35
N PHE A 288 -8.86 -13.72 14.22
CA PHE A 288 -10.26 -13.77 13.84
C PHE A 288 -11.12 -12.94 14.78
N ILE A 289 -12.29 -12.54 14.29
CA ILE A 289 -13.35 -11.97 15.12
C ILE A 289 -14.51 -12.98 15.15
N GLU A 290 -14.95 -13.29 16.37
CA GLU A 290 -16.07 -14.19 16.62
C GLU A 290 -17.39 -13.40 16.64
N SER A 291 -18.31 -13.82 15.77
CA SER A 291 -19.71 -13.37 15.76
C SER A 291 -20.59 -14.63 15.69
N ASP A 292 -21.51 -14.73 14.71
CA ASP A 292 -22.24 -15.96 14.41
C ASP A 292 -21.32 -17.02 13.76
N LYS A 293 -20.23 -16.56 13.13
CA LYS A 293 -19.15 -17.38 12.56
C LYS A 293 -17.80 -16.71 12.83
N LYS A 294 -16.71 -17.48 12.75
CA LYS A 294 -15.34 -16.96 12.81
C LYS A 294 -15.00 -16.26 11.50
N HIS A 295 -14.71 -14.97 11.57
CA HIS A 295 -14.21 -14.19 10.44
C HIS A 295 -12.71 -14.00 10.57
N TYR A 296 -11.94 -14.67 9.72
CA TYR A 296 -10.49 -14.56 9.71
C TYR A 296 -10.04 -13.34 8.91
N TYR A 297 -9.09 -12.59 9.46
CA TYR A 297 -8.52 -11.41 8.78
C TYR A 297 -7.91 -11.78 7.43
N ILE A 298 -7.11 -12.84 7.43
CA ILE A 298 -6.42 -13.30 6.23
C ILE A 298 -7.37 -13.67 5.09
N SER A 299 -8.58 -14.16 5.37
CA SER A 299 -9.56 -14.42 4.30
C SER A 299 -9.98 -13.13 3.59
N SER A 300 -10.11 -12.02 4.33
CA SER A 300 -10.40 -10.71 3.73
C SER A 300 -9.21 -10.17 2.94
N LEU A 301 -7.99 -10.33 3.47
CA LEU A 301 -6.76 -9.90 2.79
C LEU A 301 -6.51 -10.68 1.50
N PHE A 302 -6.68 -12.00 1.51
CA PHE A 302 -6.43 -12.85 0.35
C PHE A 302 -7.47 -12.70 -0.76
N ASN A 303 -8.71 -12.31 -0.46
CA ASN A 303 -9.69 -11.93 -1.48
C ASN A 303 -9.19 -10.73 -2.32
N ILE A 304 -8.61 -9.72 -1.66
CA ILE A 304 -8.03 -8.56 -2.35
C ILE A 304 -6.82 -9.01 -3.18
N PHE A 305 -5.90 -9.75 -2.57
CA PHE A 305 -4.68 -10.24 -3.21
C PHE A 305 -5.00 -11.10 -4.45
N TYR A 306 -5.75 -12.19 -4.31
CA TYR A 306 -5.98 -13.11 -5.43
C TYR A 306 -6.75 -12.47 -6.59
N ARG A 307 -7.62 -11.51 -6.32
CA ARG A 307 -8.30 -10.74 -7.37
C ARG A 307 -7.32 -9.99 -8.27
N VAL A 308 -6.23 -9.46 -7.71
CA VAL A 308 -5.20 -8.71 -8.44
C VAL A 308 -4.18 -9.68 -9.01
N PHE A 309 -3.66 -10.58 -8.18
CA PHE A 309 -2.66 -11.57 -8.56
C PHE A 309 -3.10 -12.41 -9.77
N PHE A 310 -4.27 -13.05 -9.73
CA PHE A 310 -4.73 -13.91 -10.82
C PHE A 310 -4.95 -13.15 -12.13
N LYS A 311 -5.30 -11.86 -12.05
CA LYS A 311 -5.52 -11.03 -13.25
C LYS A 311 -4.20 -10.59 -13.90
N ASN A 312 -3.11 -10.49 -13.15
CA ASN A 312 -1.88 -9.84 -13.58
C ASN A 312 -0.69 -10.78 -13.73
N ILE A 313 -0.64 -11.90 -13.02
CA ILE A 313 0.55 -12.77 -13.00
C ILE A 313 0.92 -13.30 -14.38
N ALA A 314 -0.05 -13.72 -15.20
CA ALA A 314 0.19 -14.21 -16.56
C ALA A 314 0.65 -13.12 -17.55
N LYS A 315 0.52 -11.84 -17.17
CA LYS A 315 0.95 -10.67 -17.95
C LYS A 315 2.31 -10.14 -17.49
N SER A 316 2.82 -10.66 -16.39
CA SER A 316 4.15 -10.30 -15.89
C SER A 316 5.23 -10.86 -16.81
N SER A 317 6.26 -10.07 -17.07
CA SER A 317 7.50 -10.60 -17.69
C SER A 317 8.27 -11.53 -16.75
N GLU A 318 7.99 -11.47 -15.44
CA GLU A 318 8.66 -12.22 -14.38
C GLU A 318 7.76 -13.36 -13.84
N SER A 319 6.74 -13.80 -14.59
CA SER A 319 5.76 -14.80 -14.11
C SER A 319 6.42 -16.05 -13.54
N ASP A 320 7.40 -16.60 -14.26
CA ASP A 320 8.10 -17.83 -13.89
C ASP A 320 8.90 -17.62 -12.60
N SER A 321 9.68 -16.53 -12.53
CA SER A 321 10.45 -16.17 -11.33
C SER A 321 9.55 -15.90 -10.12
N ILE A 322 8.39 -15.28 -10.32
CA ILE A 322 7.41 -15.05 -9.25
C ILE A 322 6.87 -16.39 -8.74
N TRP A 323 6.46 -17.31 -9.61
CA TRP A 323 5.92 -18.61 -9.20
C TRP A 323 6.94 -19.54 -8.54
N GLU A 324 8.19 -19.47 -8.96
CA GLU A 324 9.27 -20.34 -8.47
C GLU A 324 9.93 -19.79 -7.21
N ASN A 325 10.21 -18.49 -7.17
CA ASN A 325 11.10 -17.87 -6.18
C ASN A 325 10.36 -16.96 -5.19
N CYS A 326 9.20 -16.40 -5.56
CA CYS A 326 8.50 -15.42 -4.73
C CYS A 326 7.25 -16.01 -4.05
N PHE A 327 6.42 -16.75 -4.80
CA PHE A 327 5.15 -17.27 -4.34
C PHE A 327 5.36 -18.42 -3.34
N PRO A 328 4.90 -18.32 -2.08
CA PRO A 328 5.19 -19.32 -1.06
C PRO A 328 4.68 -20.71 -1.41
N LYS A 329 5.54 -21.72 -1.30
CA LYS A 329 5.20 -23.13 -1.61
C LYS A 329 4.09 -23.67 -0.73
N GLU A 330 4.03 -23.21 0.53
CA GLU A 330 2.96 -23.56 1.46
C GLU A 330 1.59 -22.99 1.05
N TRP A 331 1.53 -21.95 0.21
CA TRP A 331 0.25 -21.39 -0.25
C TRP A 331 -0.28 -22.10 -1.51
N LYS A 332 0.58 -22.85 -2.20
CA LYS A 332 0.18 -23.67 -3.35
C LYS A 332 -0.79 -24.77 -2.94
N ILE A 333 -1.60 -25.21 -3.89
CA ILE A 333 -2.66 -26.20 -3.68
C ILE A 333 -2.11 -27.58 -4.00
N THR A 334 -1.76 -28.30 -2.94
CA THR A 334 -1.32 -29.69 -2.98
C THR A 334 -2.12 -30.47 -1.96
N LYS A 335 -2.24 -31.79 -2.14
CA LYS A 335 -2.93 -32.66 -1.18
C LYS A 335 -2.35 -32.48 0.23
N ASN A 336 -1.03 -32.52 0.36
CA ASN A 336 -0.33 -32.32 1.64
C ASN A 336 -0.63 -30.96 2.28
N ASN A 337 -0.63 -29.88 1.50
CA ASN A 337 -0.92 -28.54 2.01
C ASN A 337 -2.38 -28.40 2.48
N LEU A 338 -3.33 -29.03 1.79
CA LEU A 338 -4.75 -28.99 2.15
C LEU A 338 -5.08 -29.87 3.37
N GLU A 339 -4.42 -31.02 3.50
CA GLU A 339 -4.59 -31.93 4.64
C GLU A 339 -3.96 -31.35 5.93
N ASN A 340 -2.93 -30.53 5.80
CA ASN A 340 -2.36 -29.81 6.93
C ASN A 340 -3.38 -28.84 7.55
N LYS A 341 -3.85 -29.15 8.75
CA LYS A 341 -4.84 -28.35 9.50
C LYS A 341 -4.33 -26.96 9.88
N GLU A 342 -3.02 -26.78 10.04
CA GLU A 342 -2.42 -25.49 10.36
C GLU A 342 -2.27 -24.59 9.13
N ASN A 343 -2.27 -25.18 7.92
CA ASN A 343 -2.14 -24.46 6.67
C ASN A 343 -3.51 -24.02 6.13
N ILE A 344 -4.07 -23.01 6.79
CA ILE A 344 -5.33 -22.40 6.37
C ILE A 344 -5.20 -21.61 5.06
N ILE A 345 -3.98 -21.19 4.68
CA ILE A 345 -3.76 -20.36 3.49
C ILE A 345 -3.99 -21.14 2.21
N SER A 346 -3.51 -22.39 2.12
CA SER A 346 -3.75 -23.22 0.94
C SER A 346 -5.25 -23.44 0.69
N LYS A 347 -6.06 -23.58 1.74
CA LYS A 347 -7.54 -23.69 1.64
C LYS A 347 -8.20 -22.40 1.16
N ILE A 348 -7.72 -21.25 1.65
CA ILE A 348 -8.19 -19.94 1.16
C ILE A 348 -7.84 -19.78 -0.32
N SER A 349 -6.61 -20.16 -0.70
CA SER A 349 -6.11 -20.12 -2.08
C SER A 349 -6.96 -20.98 -3.01
N LEU A 350 -7.32 -22.19 -2.57
CA LEU A 350 -8.25 -23.05 -3.28
C LEU A 350 -9.62 -22.40 -3.45
N ASN A 351 -10.23 -21.88 -2.38
CA ASN A 351 -11.56 -21.29 -2.46
C ASN A 351 -11.61 -20.08 -3.41
N GLU A 352 -10.61 -19.19 -3.33
CA GLU A 352 -10.51 -18.02 -4.22
C GLU A 352 -10.27 -18.46 -5.67
N PHE A 353 -9.42 -19.48 -5.90
CA PHE A 353 -9.22 -20.05 -7.23
C PHE A 353 -10.49 -20.69 -7.80
N LEU A 354 -11.20 -21.49 -7.03
CA LEU A 354 -12.44 -22.15 -7.47
C LEU A 354 -13.52 -21.12 -7.81
N HIS A 355 -13.69 -20.10 -6.97
CA HIS A 355 -14.63 -19.01 -7.24
C HIS A 355 -14.25 -18.24 -8.50
N TRP A 356 -12.98 -17.85 -8.64
CA TRP A 356 -12.47 -17.14 -9.81
C TRP A 356 -12.64 -17.97 -11.09
N THR A 357 -12.29 -19.26 -11.04
CA THR A 357 -12.42 -20.20 -12.17
C THR A 357 -13.89 -20.36 -12.60
N GLN A 358 -14.80 -20.56 -11.64
CA GLN A 358 -16.23 -20.69 -11.90
C GLN A 358 -16.78 -19.46 -12.63
N MET A 359 -16.45 -18.25 -12.13
CA MET A 359 -16.91 -17.00 -12.73
C MET A 359 -16.40 -16.78 -14.16
N ARG A 360 -15.25 -17.37 -14.53
CA ARG A 360 -14.72 -17.32 -15.90
C ARG A 360 -15.34 -18.38 -16.79
N MET A 361 -15.51 -19.61 -16.29
CA MET A 361 -16.14 -20.68 -17.05
C MET A 361 -17.58 -20.39 -17.44
N TRP A 362 -18.31 -19.63 -16.63
CA TRP A 362 -19.70 -19.25 -16.93
C TRP A 362 -19.84 -18.18 -18.01
N LYS A 363 -18.76 -17.52 -18.43
CA LYS A 363 -18.81 -16.49 -19.48
C LYS A 363 -18.95 -17.05 -20.90
N LEU A 364 -18.87 -18.37 -21.08
CA LEU A 364 -18.97 -19.06 -22.39
C LEU A 364 -18.09 -18.41 -23.47
N GLU A 365 -16.90 -17.94 -23.10
CA GLU A 365 -15.94 -17.42 -24.07
C GLU A 365 -15.36 -18.59 -24.88
N GLU A 366 -15.21 -18.42 -26.19
CA GLU A 366 -14.61 -19.45 -27.06
C GLU A 366 -13.09 -19.38 -27.11
N ASN A 367 -12.51 -18.24 -26.70
CA ASN A 367 -11.07 -17.98 -26.78
C ASN A 367 -10.29 -18.72 -25.68
N PHE A 368 -9.04 -19.03 -25.98
CA PHE A 368 -8.10 -19.59 -25.02
C PHE A 368 -7.84 -18.60 -23.87
N ASP A 369 -8.10 -19.06 -22.64
CA ASP A 369 -7.93 -18.31 -21.41
C ASP A 369 -6.52 -18.55 -20.84
N ARG A 370 -5.56 -17.80 -21.38
CA ARG A 370 -4.16 -17.83 -20.95
C ARG A 370 -3.99 -17.53 -19.46
N ASP A 371 -4.77 -16.60 -18.93
CA ASP A 371 -4.68 -16.21 -17.51
C ASP A 371 -5.09 -17.40 -16.61
N LEU A 372 -6.13 -18.16 -16.98
CA LEU A 372 -6.59 -19.35 -16.23
C LEU A 372 -5.61 -20.53 -16.38
N ASP A 373 -5.10 -20.76 -17.59
CA ASP A 373 -4.09 -21.78 -17.87
C ASP A 373 -2.85 -21.61 -16.98
N GLU A 374 -2.30 -20.40 -16.98
CA GLU A 374 -1.09 -20.05 -16.24
C GLU A 374 -1.28 -20.16 -14.72
N VAL A 375 -2.39 -19.62 -14.19
CA VAL A 375 -2.69 -19.71 -12.76
C VAL A 375 -2.94 -21.17 -12.34
N SER A 376 -3.72 -21.92 -13.12
CA SER A 376 -4.05 -23.31 -12.80
C SER A 376 -2.81 -24.20 -12.77
N ARG A 377 -1.91 -24.07 -13.75
CA ARG A 377 -0.69 -24.88 -13.82
C ARG A 377 0.27 -24.59 -12.66
N ASN A 378 0.40 -23.33 -12.25
CA ASN A 378 1.39 -22.95 -11.25
C ASN A 378 0.89 -23.03 -9.80
N LEU A 379 -0.40 -22.76 -9.58
CA LEU A 379 -1.02 -22.85 -8.26
C LEU A 379 -1.18 -24.29 -7.79
N PHE A 380 -1.32 -25.24 -8.72
CA PHE A 380 -1.39 -26.67 -8.46
C PHE A 380 -0.11 -27.35 -8.97
N PRO A 381 1.02 -27.30 -8.24
CA PRO A 381 2.32 -27.72 -8.75
C PRO A 381 2.45 -29.24 -8.96
N ASP A 382 1.63 -30.04 -8.26
CA ASP A 382 1.77 -31.50 -8.20
C ASP A 382 0.79 -32.24 -9.13
N VAL A 383 -0.02 -31.51 -9.91
CA VAL A 383 -1.00 -32.10 -10.85
C VAL A 383 -0.53 -31.97 -12.30
N GLU A 384 -1.02 -32.87 -13.14
CA GLU A 384 -0.84 -32.85 -14.59
C GLU A 384 -1.80 -31.79 -15.15
N PRO A 385 -1.29 -30.68 -15.73
CA PRO A 385 -2.12 -29.51 -16.03
C PRO A 385 -3.27 -29.76 -17.01
N ILE A 386 -3.05 -30.61 -18.03
CA ILE A 386 -4.04 -30.88 -19.07
C ILE A 386 -5.20 -31.65 -18.47
N LEU A 387 -4.92 -32.77 -17.81
CA LEU A 387 -5.89 -33.60 -17.09
C LEU A 387 -6.65 -32.80 -16.03
N TRP A 388 -5.94 -32.00 -15.23
CA TRP A 388 -6.54 -31.15 -14.21
C TRP A 388 -7.54 -30.15 -14.82
N SER A 389 -7.18 -29.53 -15.96
CA SER A 389 -8.10 -28.64 -16.67
C SER A 389 -9.39 -29.34 -17.10
N ARG A 390 -9.30 -30.59 -17.59
CA ARG A 390 -10.48 -31.36 -18.04
C ARG A 390 -11.41 -31.68 -16.87
N ILE A 391 -10.84 -32.05 -15.73
CA ILE A 391 -11.57 -32.28 -14.48
C ILE A 391 -12.31 -30.99 -14.07
N LEU A 392 -11.62 -29.85 -14.04
CA LEU A 392 -12.24 -28.57 -13.68
C LEU A 392 -13.32 -28.13 -14.68
N ILE A 393 -13.09 -28.28 -15.98
CA ILE A 393 -14.08 -28.02 -17.03
C ILE A 393 -15.34 -28.84 -16.78
N PHE A 394 -15.16 -30.13 -16.48
CA PHE A 394 -16.25 -31.02 -16.16
C PHE A 394 -17.03 -30.57 -14.91
N ILE A 395 -16.31 -30.26 -13.82
CA ILE A 395 -16.91 -29.87 -12.54
C ILE A 395 -17.73 -28.58 -12.65
N PHE A 396 -17.19 -27.54 -13.27
CA PHE A 396 -17.83 -26.23 -13.35
C PHE A 396 -18.80 -26.07 -14.53
N SER A 397 -18.94 -27.09 -15.38
CA SER A 397 -19.97 -27.08 -16.40
C SER A 397 -21.38 -27.13 -15.78
N PRO A 398 -22.35 -26.35 -16.30
CA PRO A 398 -23.74 -26.37 -15.87
C PRO A 398 -24.30 -27.78 -15.76
N HIS A 399 -25.03 -28.04 -14.67
CA HIS A 399 -25.71 -29.32 -14.47
C HIS A 399 -27.08 -29.25 -15.17
N GLY A 400 -27.32 -30.19 -16.10
CA GLY A 400 -28.58 -30.32 -16.83
C GLY A 400 -28.74 -31.72 -17.42
N ASP A 401 -29.89 -31.98 -18.03
CA ASP A 401 -30.32 -33.31 -18.52
C ASP A 401 -29.35 -33.96 -19.52
N ASN A 402 -28.40 -33.20 -20.07
CA ASN A 402 -27.37 -33.69 -20.97
C ASN A 402 -25.97 -33.13 -20.66
N ARG A 403 -25.56 -33.15 -19.39
CA ARG A 403 -24.26 -32.63 -18.91
C ARG A 403 -23.08 -33.12 -19.75
N MET A 404 -23.00 -34.41 -20.08
CA MET A 404 -21.91 -34.95 -20.90
C MET A 404 -21.86 -34.30 -22.27
N LYS A 405 -23.00 -34.21 -22.95
CA LYS A 405 -23.10 -33.52 -24.25
C LYS A 405 -22.63 -32.08 -24.12
N PHE A 406 -23.10 -31.35 -23.11
CA PHE A 406 -22.71 -29.95 -22.90
C PHE A 406 -21.19 -29.78 -22.72
N VAL A 407 -20.56 -30.64 -21.90
CA VAL A 407 -19.11 -30.60 -21.64
C VAL A 407 -18.29 -30.86 -22.91
N LEU A 408 -18.80 -31.70 -23.81
CA LEU A 408 -18.14 -32.02 -25.09
C LEU A 408 -18.32 -30.93 -26.14
N GLU A 409 -19.49 -30.29 -26.15
CA GLU A 409 -19.82 -29.26 -27.14
C GLU A 409 -19.22 -27.90 -26.79
N ARG A 410 -18.90 -27.64 -25.52
CA ARG A 410 -18.18 -26.42 -25.12
C ARG A 410 -16.71 -26.43 -25.53
N SER A 411 -16.18 -25.24 -25.75
CA SER A 411 -14.74 -25.03 -25.92
C SER A 411 -13.99 -25.37 -24.64
N TRP A 412 -12.86 -26.05 -24.80
CA TRP A 412 -11.91 -26.35 -23.74
C TRP A 412 -10.87 -25.24 -23.69
N THR A 413 -11.21 -24.16 -22.98
CA THR A 413 -10.54 -22.87 -23.10
C THR A 413 -9.20 -22.77 -22.36
N PHE A 414 -8.77 -23.77 -21.60
CA PHE A 414 -7.47 -23.79 -20.92
C PHE A 414 -6.98 -25.24 -20.75
N GLY A 415 -5.75 -25.39 -20.24
CA GLY A 415 -5.04 -26.66 -20.12
C GLY A 415 -4.54 -27.18 -21.46
N SER A 416 -4.00 -26.30 -22.30
CA SER A 416 -3.41 -26.70 -23.59
C SER A 416 -1.91 -26.92 -23.50
N MET A 417 -1.26 -26.47 -22.43
CA MET A 417 0.18 -26.59 -22.24
C MET A 417 0.49 -27.43 -21.00
N GLY A 418 1.31 -28.47 -21.19
CA GLY A 418 1.94 -29.18 -20.09
C GLY A 418 2.97 -28.31 -19.37
N ARG A 419 3.67 -28.90 -18.38
CA ARG A 419 4.84 -28.27 -17.79
C ARG A 419 6.06 -28.48 -18.68
N PHE A 420 6.82 -27.41 -18.92
CA PHE A 420 8.17 -27.54 -19.45
C PHE A 420 9.11 -27.90 -18.30
N ARG A 421 9.82 -29.03 -18.42
CA ARG A 421 10.83 -29.45 -17.45
C ARG A 421 12.21 -29.34 -18.09
N THR A 422 13.08 -28.55 -17.48
CA THR A 422 14.50 -28.48 -17.84
C THR A 422 15.28 -29.46 -16.98
N TYR A 423 15.87 -30.48 -17.60
CA TYR A 423 16.80 -31.39 -16.95
C TYR A 423 18.22 -30.81 -17.05
N SER A 424 18.81 -30.42 -15.91
CA SER A 424 20.24 -30.08 -15.84
C SER A 424 21.02 -31.38 -15.69
N GLY A 425 21.36 -32.02 -16.81
CA GLY A 425 22.07 -33.31 -16.79
C GLY A 425 23.48 -33.24 -16.22
N ASP A 426 24.02 -34.41 -15.84
CA ASP A 426 25.42 -34.57 -15.48
C ASP A 426 26.32 -34.20 -16.66
N ILE A 427 27.24 -33.26 -16.44
CA ILE A 427 28.19 -32.75 -17.44
C ILE A 427 29.06 -33.89 -18.02
N GLU A 428 29.20 -35.00 -17.29
CA GLU A 428 30.03 -36.16 -17.64
C GLU A 428 29.29 -37.26 -18.43
N ALA A 429 27.96 -37.21 -18.55
CA ALA A 429 27.21 -38.24 -19.26
C ALA A 429 27.23 -38.04 -20.79
N SER A 430 27.23 -39.14 -21.55
CA SER A 430 27.07 -39.07 -23.00
C SER A 430 25.73 -38.40 -23.37
N LYS A 431 25.65 -37.74 -24.54
CA LYS A 431 24.42 -37.07 -24.99
C LYS A 431 23.21 -38.01 -25.03
N GLU A 432 23.42 -39.28 -25.38
CA GLU A 432 22.36 -40.27 -25.50
C GLU A 432 21.87 -40.76 -24.14
N GLU A 433 22.80 -41.00 -23.21
CA GLU A 433 22.43 -41.38 -21.84
C GLU A 433 21.73 -40.25 -21.09
N SER A 434 22.15 -39.00 -21.34
CA SER A 434 21.49 -37.81 -20.80
C SER A 434 20.05 -37.68 -21.30
N ARG A 435 19.81 -37.92 -22.59
CA ARG A 435 18.45 -37.92 -23.18
C ARG A 435 17.58 -39.00 -22.57
N ARG A 436 18.10 -40.22 -22.47
CA ARG A 436 17.34 -41.34 -21.93
C ARG A 436 16.99 -41.14 -20.45
N LYS A 437 17.91 -40.63 -19.63
CA LYS A 437 17.63 -40.26 -18.23
C LYS A 437 16.61 -39.12 -18.12
N MET A 438 16.65 -38.15 -19.04
CA MET A 438 15.66 -37.08 -19.12
C MET A 438 14.27 -37.64 -19.45
N ASP A 439 14.15 -38.53 -20.44
CA ASP A 439 12.89 -39.15 -20.83
C ASP A 439 12.31 -40.02 -19.71
N GLU A 440 13.14 -40.84 -19.06
CA GLU A 440 12.75 -41.66 -17.90
C GLU A 440 12.28 -40.79 -16.72
N ALA A 441 13.00 -39.70 -16.40
CA ALA A 441 12.61 -38.77 -15.34
C ALA A 441 11.31 -38.00 -15.68
N MET A 442 11.13 -37.63 -16.95
CA MET A 442 9.93 -36.95 -17.42
C MET A 442 8.70 -37.84 -17.30
N GLN A 443 8.80 -39.10 -17.74
CA GLN A 443 7.73 -40.10 -17.62
C GLN A 443 7.36 -40.36 -16.15
N LEU A 444 8.35 -40.62 -15.28
CA LEU A 444 8.10 -40.87 -13.86
C LEU A 444 7.36 -39.71 -13.19
N ALA A 445 7.75 -38.47 -13.50
CA ALA A 445 7.11 -37.31 -12.91
C ALA A 445 5.78 -36.96 -13.58
N GLU A 446 5.52 -37.35 -14.84
CA GLU A 446 4.17 -37.30 -15.44
C GLU A 446 3.22 -38.31 -14.80
N GLU A 447 3.67 -39.55 -14.58
CA GLU A 447 2.88 -40.59 -13.89
C GLU A 447 2.53 -40.18 -12.45
N ALA A 448 3.50 -39.60 -11.73
CA ALA A 448 3.28 -39.06 -10.39
C ALA A 448 2.26 -37.91 -10.39
N GLU A 449 2.40 -36.95 -11.30
CA GLU A 449 1.45 -35.83 -11.45
C GLU A 449 0.05 -36.33 -11.80
N LYS A 450 -0.07 -37.31 -12.70
CA LYS A 450 -1.35 -37.91 -13.09
C LYS A 450 -2.04 -38.57 -11.89
N LYS A 451 -1.31 -39.37 -11.12
CA LYS A 451 -1.82 -39.97 -9.88
C LYS A 451 -2.27 -38.90 -8.88
N ASN A 452 -1.44 -37.90 -8.62
CA ASN A 452 -1.74 -36.80 -7.72
C ASN A 452 -2.97 -36.00 -8.17
N THR A 453 -3.17 -35.86 -9.48
CA THR A 453 -4.33 -35.17 -10.06
C THR A 453 -5.62 -35.89 -9.67
N PHE A 454 -5.67 -37.21 -9.80
CA PHE A 454 -6.83 -38.00 -9.40
C PHE A 454 -7.04 -37.97 -7.89
N GLU A 455 -5.98 -38.17 -7.10
CA GLU A 455 -6.08 -38.10 -5.63
C GLU A 455 -6.62 -36.74 -5.15
N LEU A 456 -6.15 -35.65 -5.74
CA LEU A 456 -6.63 -34.30 -5.43
C LEU A 456 -8.09 -34.11 -5.88
N ALA A 457 -8.45 -34.58 -7.07
CA ALA A 457 -9.83 -34.52 -7.56
C ALA A 457 -10.81 -35.27 -6.63
N TYR A 458 -10.42 -36.45 -6.14
CA TYR A 458 -11.19 -37.20 -5.14
C TYR A 458 -11.31 -36.47 -3.81
N LEU A 459 -10.21 -35.85 -3.35
CA LEU A 459 -10.21 -35.07 -2.12
C LEU A 459 -11.19 -33.89 -2.20
N LEU A 460 -11.20 -33.18 -3.34
CA LEU A 460 -11.95 -31.94 -3.50
C LEU A 460 -13.40 -32.13 -3.95
N PHE A 461 -13.65 -33.14 -4.79
CA PHE A 461 -14.94 -33.33 -5.45
C PHE A 461 -15.48 -34.76 -5.23
N LYS A 462 -15.32 -35.26 -4.00
CA LYS A 462 -15.70 -36.63 -3.59
C LYS A 462 -17.11 -37.02 -4.02
N GLU A 463 -18.07 -36.11 -3.89
CA GLU A 463 -19.47 -36.37 -4.27
C GLU A 463 -19.62 -36.47 -5.79
N ASN A 464 -19.00 -35.57 -6.55
CA ASN A 464 -19.04 -35.59 -8.01
C ASN A 464 -18.37 -36.82 -8.61
N PHE A 465 -17.28 -37.30 -7.99
CA PHE A 465 -16.53 -38.46 -8.45
C PHE A 465 -16.79 -39.71 -7.61
N SER A 466 -17.98 -39.85 -7.02
CA SER A 466 -18.38 -41.12 -6.42
C SER A 466 -18.44 -42.23 -7.49
N LYS A 467 -18.24 -43.49 -7.09
CA LYS A 467 -18.30 -44.64 -7.99
C LYS A 467 -19.58 -44.66 -8.84
N GLU A 468 -20.73 -44.45 -8.19
CA GLU A 468 -22.04 -44.37 -8.85
C GLU A 468 -22.10 -43.25 -9.90
N ASN A 469 -21.57 -42.06 -9.57
CA ASN A 469 -21.56 -40.94 -10.51
C ASN A 469 -20.62 -41.20 -11.70
N LEU A 470 -19.44 -41.77 -11.46
CA LEU A 470 -18.51 -42.13 -12.52
C LEU A 470 -19.12 -43.19 -13.45
N GLU A 471 -19.82 -44.20 -12.94
CA GLU A 471 -20.51 -45.22 -13.75
C GLU A 471 -21.58 -44.56 -14.65
N LYS A 472 -22.36 -43.63 -14.08
CA LYS A 472 -23.34 -42.86 -14.82
C LYS A 472 -22.70 -42.00 -15.92
N TYR A 473 -21.57 -41.35 -15.65
CA TYR A 473 -20.88 -40.51 -16.62
C TYR A 473 -20.29 -41.34 -17.76
N ILE A 474 -19.65 -42.47 -17.44
CA ILE A 474 -19.10 -43.42 -18.43
C ILE A 474 -20.21 -43.94 -19.35
N LYS A 475 -21.32 -44.39 -18.78
CA LYS A 475 -22.48 -44.87 -19.56
C LYS A 475 -23.01 -43.77 -20.48
N SER A 476 -23.20 -42.56 -19.96
CA SER A 476 -23.67 -41.42 -20.76
C SER A 476 -22.71 -41.05 -21.89
N LEU A 477 -21.39 -41.11 -21.68
CA LEU A 477 -20.39 -40.89 -22.73
C LEU A 477 -20.37 -41.99 -23.79
N GLN A 478 -20.67 -43.24 -23.43
CA GLN A 478 -20.76 -44.36 -24.37
C GLN A 478 -22.02 -44.29 -25.26
N GLU A 479 -23.10 -43.71 -24.75
CA GLU A 479 -24.37 -43.52 -25.50
C GLU A 479 -24.29 -42.38 -26.53
N LEU A 480 -23.38 -41.41 -26.32
CA LEU A 480 -23.17 -40.29 -27.23
C LEU A 480 -22.39 -40.72 -28.49
N LYS A 481 -22.89 -40.32 -29.67
CA LYS A 481 -22.26 -40.57 -30.97
C LYS A 481 -21.91 -39.27 -31.67
N TYR A 482 -20.65 -39.10 -32.02
CA TYR A 482 -20.16 -38.01 -32.87
C TYR A 482 -19.51 -38.56 -34.14
N LYS A 483 -19.25 -37.68 -35.10
CA LYS A 483 -18.52 -38.05 -36.31
C LYS A 483 -17.11 -38.48 -35.93
N GLU A 484 -16.65 -39.59 -36.49
CA GLU A 484 -15.28 -40.09 -36.30
C GLU A 484 -14.26 -39.00 -36.67
N ASN A 485 -13.19 -38.89 -35.88
CA ASN A 485 -12.15 -37.85 -35.97
C ASN A 485 -12.65 -36.39 -35.80
N SER A 486 -13.86 -36.17 -35.30
CA SER A 486 -14.30 -34.82 -34.91
C SER A 486 -13.70 -34.42 -33.56
N GLU A 487 -13.50 -33.12 -33.33
CA GLU A 487 -13.04 -32.59 -32.04
C GLU A 487 -13.91 -33.10 -30.88
N LYS A 488 -15.23 -33.15 -31.07
CA LYS A 488 -16.18 -33.66 -30.06
C LYS A 488 -15.96 -35.13 -29.73
N GLU A 489 -15.59 -35.94 -30.72
CA GLU A 489 -15.29 -37.36 -30.53
C GLU A 489 -13.97 -37.55 -29.76
N ASN A 490 -12.94 -36.77 -30.08
CA ASN A 490 -11.67 -36.79 -29.33
C ASN A 490 -11.90 -36.39 -27.86
N LYS A 491 -12.66 -35.31 -27.61
CA LYS A 491 -13.07 -34.91 -26.26
C LYS A 491 -13.82 -36.01 -25.51
N ARG A 492 -14.70 -36.75 -26.21
CA ARG A 492 -15.50 -37.86 -25.65
C ARG A 492 -14.59 -39.00 -25.20
N LEU A 493 -13.66 -39.41 -26.07
CA LEU A 493 -12.70 -40.46 -25.78
C LEU A 493 -11.75 -40.08 -24.63
N GLU A 494 -11.28 -38.83 -24.61
CA GLU A 494 -10.45 -38.31 -23.51
C GLU A 494 -11.18 -38.36 -22.17
N LEU A 495 -12.40 -37.80 -22.06
CA LEU A 495 -13.18 -37.85 -20.81
C LEU A 495 -13.53 -39.28 -20.41
N LEU A 496 -13.83 -40.16 -21.38
CA LEU A 496 -14.08 -41.56 -21.11
C LEU A 496 -12.84 -42.24 -20.52
N ASN A 497 -11.65 -41.96 -21.05
CA ASN A 497 -10.41 -42.48 -20.49
C ASN A 497 -10.17 -41.96 -19.06
N ILE A 498 -10.35 -40.65 -18.84
CA ILE A 498 -10.22 -40.01 -17.54
C ILE A 498 -11.14 -40.68 -16.50
N PHE A 499 -12.43 -40.84 -16.80
CA PHE A 499 -13.38 -41.43 -15.86
C PHE A 499 -13.14 -42.92 -15.63
N ASN A 500 -12.70 -43.67 -16.64
CA ASN A 500 -12.33 -45.08 -16.47
C ASN A 500 -11.08 -45.24 -15.59
N GLU A 501 -10.09 -44.37 -15.72
CA GLU A 501 -8.90 -44.39 -14.88
C GLU A 501 -9.21 -43.98 -13.44
N MET A 502 -10.03 -42.94 -13.25
CA MET A 502 -10.58 -42.58 -11.94
C MET A 502 -11.30 -43.78 -11.32
N MET A 503 -12.20 -44.44 -12.07
CA MET A 503 -12.94 -45.62 -11.60
C MET A 503 -12.05 -46.75 -11.07
N LYS A 504 -10.85 -46.95 -11.65
CA LYS A 504 -9.90 -47.97 -11.19
C LYS A 504 -9.27 -47.62 -9.84
N LEU A 505 -9.29 -46.34 -9.46
CA LEU A 505 -8.70 -45.80 -8.24
C LEU A 505 -9.73 -45.59 -7.11
N SER A 506 -11.03 -45.55 -7.43
CA SER A 506 -12.14 -45.51 -6.46
C SER A 506 -12.54 -46.88 -5.96
#